data_AF-A0A023D692-F1
#
_entry.id   AF-A0A023D692-F1
#
_cell.length_a   1.000
_cell.length_b   1.000
_cell.length_c   1.000
_cell.angle_alpha   90.00
_cell.angle_beta   90.00
_cell.angle_gamma   90.00
#
_symmetry.space_group_name_H-M   'P 1'
#
loop_
_entity.id
_entity.type
_entity.pdbx_description
1 polymer ?
#
loop_
_entity_poly.entity_id
_entity_poly.type
_entity_poly.pdbx_seq_one_letter_code
_entity_poly.pdbx_strand_id
1 'polypeptide(L)'
;METIHIAVACRNASGMADMPVFTVAVSDEEYGLGIHYDKAEAMAEEAGYEKPFVCFDPVEQPAIVSAVRTLDLVPQVVVINITEGLVHSVCCDTGEIKVICYDENDTDDSSDAVDDHPVGENGAAIRCWAHIETADVDPGLKKARDWPPSLS
;
A
#
# COMPACT_ATOMS: atom_id res chain seq x y z
N MET A 1 6.73 22.78 11.80
CA MET A 1 7.27 22.14 10.58
C MET A 1 6.70 20.75 10.54
N GLU A 2 5.92 20.48 9.52
CA GLU A 2 5.33 19.19 9.24
C GLU A 2 6.18 18.46 8.19
N THR A 3 6.24 17.14 8.30
CA THR A 3 6.91 16.27 7.34
C THR A 3 5.86 15.61 6.47
N ILE A 4 5.97 15.78 5.16
CA ILE A 4 4.98 15.30 4.19
C ILE A 4 5.66 14.35 3.21
N HIS A 5 4.99 13.25 2.88
CA HIS A 5 5.42 12.33 1.83
C HIS A 5 4.72 12.67 0.52
N ILE A 6 5.51 12.88 -0.54
CA ILE A 6 5.02 13.28 -1.85
C ILE A 6 5.51 12.25 -2.87
N ALA A 7 4.56 11.62 -3.56
CA ALA A 7 4.87 10.79 -4.73
C ALA A 7 4.99 11.70 -5.97
N VAL A 8 6.01 11.48 -6.81
CA VAL A 8 6.24 12.28 -8.01
C VAL A 8 6.24 11.36 -9.23
N ALA A 9 5.21 11.44 -10.08
CA ALA A 9 5.22 10.73 -11.35
C ALA A 9 6.17 11.44 -12.33
N CYS A 10 7.15 10.71 -12.85
CA CYS A 10 8.23 11.25 -13.67
C CYS A 10 8.82 10.21 -14.63
N ARG A 11 9.93 10.56 -15.29
CA ARG A 11 10.77 9.63 -16.07
C ARG A 11 12.07 9.36 -15.34
N ASN A 12 12.54 8.13 -15.30
CA ASN A 12 13.89 7.84 -14.84
C ASN A 12 14.92 8.06 -15.95
N ALA A 13 16.21 7.89 -15.64
CA ALA A 13 17.32 8.09 -16.58
C ALA A 13 17.28 7.21 -17.84
N SER A 14 16.44 6.16 -17.88
CA SER A 14 16.21 5.33 -19.06
C SER A 14 15.02 5.79 -19.92
N GLY A 15 14.36 6.89 -19.54
CA GLY A 15 13.13 7.38 -20.18
C GLY A 15 11.88 6.55 -19.85
N MET A 16 11.96 5.64 -18.86
CA MET A 16 10.81 4.85 -18.41
C MET A 16 9.98 5.64 -17.40
N ALA A 17 8.67 5.42 -17.38
CA ALA A 17 7.81 6.01 -16.36
C ALA A 17 8.20 5.46 -14.99
N ASP A 18 8.26 6.35 -14.00
CA ASP A 18 8.63 6.04 -12.62
C ASP A 18 7.82 6.90 -11.65
N MET A 19 7.80 6.51 -10.37
CA MET A 19 7.05 7.24 -9.33
C MET A 19 7.74 7.17 -7.95
N PRO A 20 8.91 7.84 -7.78
CA PRO A 20 9.58 7.95 -6.48
C PRO A 20 8.74 8.72 -5.44
N VAL A 21 9.01 8.44 -4.16
CA VAL A 21 8.43 9.15 -3.00
C VAL A 21 9.52 9.95 -2.30
N PHE A 22 9.28 11.25 -2.08
CA PHE A 22 10.17 12.14 -1.35
C PHE A 22 9.53 12.63 -0.06
N THR A 23 10.37 12.79 0.96
CA THR A 23 9.96 13.31 2.28
C THR A 23 10.39 14.77 2.37
N VAL A 24 9.42 15.68 2.41
CA VAL A 24 9.67 17.13 2.47
C VAL A 24 9.26 17.69 3.83
N ALA A 25 10.04 18.63 4.35
CA ALA A 25 9.70 19.37 5.57
C ALA A 25 9.25 20.79 5.21
N VAL A 26 8.06 21.17 5.69
CA VAL A 26 7.45 22.48 5.40
C VAL A 26 6.82 23.12 6.63
N SER A 27 6.77 24.46 6.67
CA SER A 27 5.90 25.19 7.58
C SER A 27 4.45 25.22 7.06
N ASP A 28 3.50 25.58 7.92
CA ASP A 28 2.09 25.71 7.54
C ASP A 28 1.88 26.77 6.44
N GLU A 29 2.68 27.85 6.48
CA GLU A 29 2.68 28.89 5.46
C GLU A 29 3.21 28.37 4.13
N GLU A 30 4.33 27.62 4.14
CA GLU A 30 4.89 26.98 2.96
C GLU A 30 3.92 25.96 2.34
N TYR A 31 3.24 25.18 3.18
CA TYR A 31 2.21 24.23 2.75
C TYR A 31 1.05 24.94 2.04
N GLY A 32 0.53 26.03 2.65
CA GLY A 32 -0.54 26.83 2.05
C GLY A 32 -0.17 27.51 0.73
N LEU A 33 1.12 27.68 0.46
CA LEU A 33 1.65 28.25 -0.79
C LEU A 33 2.02 27.19 -1.83
N GLY A 34 1.94 25.88 -1.50
CA GLY A 34 2.30 24.79 -2.41
C GLY A 34 3.80 24.51 -2.52
N ILE A 35 4.64 25.07 -1.63
CA ILE A 35 6.11 24.97 -1.69
C ILE A 35 6.59 23.52 -1.49
N HIS A 36 5.78 22.68 -0.86
CA HIS A 36 6.08 21.24 -0.73
C HIS A 36 6.23 20.55 -2.09
N TYR A 37 5.50 21.00 -3.11
CA TYR A 37 5.63 20.48 -4.48
C TYR A 37 6.94 20.92 -5.13
N ASP A 38 7.29 22.20 -5.06
CA ASP A 38 8.56 22.72 -5.59
C ASP A 38 9.77 22.00 -4.97
N LYS A 39 9.70 21.74 -3.65
CA LYS A 39 10.74 20.97 -2.94
C LYS A 39 10.84 19.54 -3.45
N ALA A 40 9.71 18.85 -3.66
CA ALA A 40 9.70 17.48 -4.17
C ALA A 40 10.23 17.39 -5.62
N GLU A 41 9.86 18.35 -6.48
CA GLU A 41 10.37 18.43 -7.86
C GLU A 41 11.89 18.66 -7.89
N ALA A 42 12.40 19.56 -7.05
CA ALA A 42 13.84 19.82 -6.95
C ALA A 42 14.60 18.57 -6.48
N MET A 43 14.06 17.83 -5.51
CA MET A 43 14.63 16.55 -5.06
C MET A 43 14.61 15.48 -6.15
N ALA A 44 13.55 15.44 -6.96
CA ALA A 44 13.46 14.52 -8.10
C ALA A 44 14.51 14.84 -9.17
N GLU A 45 14.69 16.13 -9.51
CA GLU A 45 15.70 16.58 -10.45
C GLU A 45 17.12 16.30 -9.95
N GLU A 46 17.41 16.55 -8.67
CA GLU A 46 18.70 16.23 -8.04
C GLU A 46 19.00 14.72 -8.05
N ALA A 47 17.96 13.89 -7.90
CA ALA A 47 18.08 12.44 -7.99
C ALA A 47 18.19 11.89 -9.43
N GLY A 48 18.17 12.76 -10.45
CA GLY A 48 18.35 12.40 -11.85
C GLY A 48 17.07 11.93 -12.56
N TYR A 49 15.89 12.24 -12.01
CA TYR A 49 14.62 12.05 -12.71
C TYR A 49 14.34 13.21 -13.66
N GLU A 50 13.58 12.93 -14.71
CA GLU A 50 13.25 13.84 -15.77
C GLU A 50 11.76 14.17 -15.81
N LYS A 51 11.46 15.38 -16.29
CA LYS A 51 10.11 15.92 -16.49
C LYS A 51 9.30 15.06 -17.50
N PRO A 52 7.96 15.12 -17.49
CA PRO A 52 7.11 15.94 -16.63
C PRO A 52 7.12 15.46 -15.19
N PHE A 53 7.04 16.39 -14.24
CA PHE A 53 6.79 16.08 -12.84
C PHE A 53 5.31 16.33 -12.53
N VAL A 54 4.68 15.35 -11.90
CA VAL A 54 3.32 15.46 -11.35
C VAL A 54 3.36 14.95 -9.92
N CYS A 55 3.15 15.85 -8.97
CA CYS A 55 3.24 15.55 -7.55
C CYS A 55 1.88 15.13 -6.98
N PHE A 56 1.92 14.25 -5.99
CA PHE A 56 0.75 13.78 -5.24
C PHE A 56 1.07 13.80 -3.74
N ASP A 57 0.41 14.70 -3.00
CA ASP A 57 0.47 14.74 -1.55
C ASP A 57 -0.56 13.77 -0.90
N PRO A 58 -0.65 13.67 0.44
CA PRO A 58 -1.63 12.80 1.11
C PRO A 58 -3.09 13.03 0.74
N VAL A 59 -3.47 14.25 0.35
CA VAL A 59 -4.83 14.60 -0.09
C VAL A 59 -5.09 14.09 -1.52
N GLU A 60 -4.05 13.97 -2.33
CA GLU A 60 -4.11 13.53 -3.74
C GLU A 60 -3.87 12.02 -3.92
N GLN A 61 -3.38 11.32 -2.89
CA GLN A 61 -3.23 9.86 -2.87
C GLN A 61 -4.47 9.05 -3.33
N PRO A 62 -5.73 9.49 -3.10
CA PRO A 62 -6.90 8.78 -3.62
C PRO A 62 -6.88 8.57 -5.14
N ALA A 63 -6.25 9.46 -5.92
CA ALA A 63 -6.11 9.29 -7.36
C ALA A 63 -5.20 8.09 -7.71
N ILE A 64 -4.08 7.93 -7.00
CA ILE A 64 -3.17 6.79 -7.14
C ILE A 64 -3.92 5.50 -6.79
N VAL A 65 -4.58 5.46 -5.63
CA VAL A 65 -5.34 4.29 -5.19
C VAL A 65 -6.42 3.90 -6.20
N SER A 66 -7.13 4.89 -6.77
CA SER A 66 -8.13 4.65 -7.82
C SER A 66 -7.51 4.03 -9.08
N ALA A 67 -6.34 4.52 -9.51
CA ALA A 67 -5.64 3.96 -10.66
C ALA A 67 -5.17 2.52 -10.40
N VAL A 68 -4.56 2.26 -9.24
CA VAL A 68 -4.09 0.91 -8.86
C VAL A 68 -5.25 -0.09 -8.78
N ARG A 69 -6.41 0.33 -8.26
CA ARG A 69 -7.64 -0.49 -8.27
C ARG A 69 -8.18 -0.75 -9.68
N THR A 70 -8.15 0.26 -10.55
CA THR A 70 -8.63 0.13 -11.94
C THR A 70 -7.76 -0.82 -12.76
N LEU A 71 -6.45 -0.81 -12.49
CA LEU A 71 -5.48 -1.72 -13.09
C LEU A 71 -5.48 -3.11 -12.43
N ASP A 72 -6.36 -3.35 -11.45
CA ASP A 72 -6.45 -4.59 -10.68
C ASP A 72 -5.09 -5.00 -10.05
N LEU A 73 -4.32 -4.01 -9.59
CA LEU A 73 -3.00 -4.18 -8.95
C LEU A 73 -3.08 -4.24 -7.41
N VAL A 74 -4.19 -3.82 -6.81
CA VAL A 74 -4.49 -4.09 -5.39
C VAL A 74 -5.42 -5.30 -5.32
N PRO A 75 -5.16 -6.26 -4.42
CA PRO A 75 -6.11 -7.29 -4.04
C PRO A 75 -7.51 -6.71 -3.82
N GLN A 76 -8.51 -7.26 -4.50
CA GLN A 76 -9.90 -6.92 -4.22
C GLN A 76 -10.57 -8.02 -3.41
N VAL A 77 -10.09 -9.25 -3.51
CA VAL A 77 -10.63 -10.39 -2.81
C VAL A 77 -9.50 -11.22 -2.21
N VAL A 78 -9.54 -11.36 -0.89
CA VAL A 78 -8.70 -12.29 -0.14
C VAL A 78 -9.62 -13.36 0.45
N VAL A 79 -9.32 -14.62 0.16
CA VAL A 79 -10.01 -15.78 0.74
C VAL A 79 -9.06 -16.48 1.69
N ILE A 80 -9.46 -16.58 2.95
CA ILE A 80 -8.70 -17.28 4.00
C ILE A 80 -9.51 -18.51 4.42
N ASN A 81 -8.94 -19.70 4.22
CA ASN A 81 -9.52 -20.92 4.73
C ASN A 81 -9.04 -21.14 6.17
N ILE A 82 -9.95 -20.94 7.13
CA ILE A 82 -9.68 -21.19 8.55
C ILE A 82 -10.46 -22.43 8.98
N THR A 83 -9.75 -23.49 9.35
CA THR A 83 -10.34 -24.74 9.85
C THR A 83 -9.58 -25.15 11.12
N GLU A 84 -10.32 -25.54 12.17
CA GLU A 84 -9.73 -25.89 13.49
C GLU A 84 -8.88 -24.78 14.13
N GLY A 85 -9.15 -23.52 13.79
CA GLY A 85 -8.38 -22.37 14.28
C GLY A 85 -7.05 -22.16 13.57
N LEU A 86 -6.76 -22.94 12.52
CA LEU A 86 -5.55 -22.82 11.72
C LEU A 86 -5.88 -22.29 10.32
N VAL A 87 -5.02 -21.41 9.80
CA VAL A 87 -5.08 -21.02 8.39
C VAL A 87 -4.53 -22.16 7.55
N HIS A 88 -5.37 -22.70 6.66
CA HIS A 88 -5.04 -23.81 5.80
C HIS A 88 -4.62 -23.37 4.40
N SER A 89 -5.18 -22.26 3.92
CA SER A 89 -4.82 -21.65 2.64
C SER A 89 -5.20 -20.18 2.59
N VAL A 90 -4.42 -19.41 1.82
CA VAL A 90 -4.70 -18.02 1.47
C VAL A 90 -4.70 -17.91 -0.05
N CYS A 91 -5.81 -17.45 -0.61
CA CYS A 91 -5.93 -17.17 -2.05
C CYS A 91 -6.23 -15.68 -2.27
N CYS A 92 -5.65 -15.12 -3.33
CA CYS A 92 -5.83 -13.72 -3.71
C CYS A 92 -6.09 -13.59 -5.20
N ASP A 93 -6.86 -12.57 -5.61
CA ASP A 93 -7.06 -12.22 -7.02
C ASP A 93 -5.89 -11.43 -7.63
N THR A 94 -4.85 -11.11 -6.84
CA THR A 94 -3.62 -10.44 -7.28
C THR A 94 -2.38 -11.10 -6.68
N GLY A 95 -1.27 -11.04 -7.41
CA GLY A 95 -0.07 -11.88 -7.25
C GLY A 95 0.67 -11.89 -5.91
N GLU A 96 0.53 -10.86 -5.06
CA GLU A 96 1.20 -10.82 -3.75
C GLU A 96 0.32 -10.14 -2.69
N ILE A 97 0.02 -10.86 -1.60
CA ILE A 97 -0.51 -10.27 -0.37
C ILE A 97 0.27 -10.75 0.82
N LYS A 98 0.40 -9.85 1.80
CA LYS A 98 0.90 -10.18 3.13
C LYS A 98 -0.31 -10.50 4.01
N VAL A 99 -0.44 -11.76 4.41
CA VAL A 99 -1.40 -12.14 5.45
C VAL A 99 -0.67 -12.16 6.78
N ILE A 100 -1.27 -11.52 7.79
CA ILE A 100 -0.81 -11.52 9.17
C ILE A 100 -1.86 -12.29 9.98
N CYS A 101 -1.48 -13.45 10.49
CA CYS A 101 -2.29 -14.23 11.42
C CYS A 101 -1.78 -14.00 12.84
N TYR A 102 -2.65 -13.59 13.75
CA TYR A 102 -2.29 -13.36 15.15
C TYR A 102 -3.01 -14.34 16.09
N ASP A 103 -2.27 -14.89 17.06
CA ASP A 103 -2.81 -15.59 18.21
C ASP A 103 -2.55 -14.73 19.45
N GLU A 104 -3.61 -14.33 20.16
CA GLU A 104 -3.49 -13.55 21.40
C GLU A 104 -2.88 -14.36 22.55
N ASN A 105 -2.78 -15.68 22.40
CA ASN A 105 -2.26 -16.59 23.42
C ASN A 105 -0.77 -16.94 23.26
N ASP A 106 -0.17 -16.69 22.10
CA ASP A 106 1.28 -16.86 21.91
C ASP A 106 1.98 -15.63 22.49
N THR A 107 2.87 -15.81 23.47
CA THR A 107 3.53 -14.70 24.17
C THR A 107 5.06 -14.76 24.07
N ASP A 108 5.62 -15.56 23.16
CA ASP A 108 7.07 -15.71 23.04
C ASP A 108 7.71 -14.51 22.32
N ASP A 109 8.50 -13.72 23.06
CA ASP A 109 9.21 -12.53 22.58
C ASP A 109 10.43 -12.85 21.68
N SER A 110 10.78 -14.13 21.50
CA SER A 110 11.95 -14.58 20.73
C SER A 110 11.64 -15.11 19.32
N SER A 111 10.37 -15.08 18.92
CA SER A 111 9.91 -15.53 17.60
C SER A 111 10.18 -14.48 16.51
N ASP A 112 10.53 -14.91 15.29
CA ASP A 112 10.68 -14.04 14.09
C ASP A 112 9.38 -13.32 13.67
N ALA A 113 8.27 -13.58 14.38
CA ALA A 113 6.92 -13.10 14.14
C ALA A 113 6.61 -11.67 14.66
N VAL A 114 7.59 -10.92 15.16
CA VAL A 114 7.36 -9.76 16.06
C VAL A 114 7.55 -8.37 15.39
N ASP A 115 7.90 -8.27 14.11
CA ASP A 115 8.33 -6.98 13.55
C ASP A 115 7.22 -6.14 12.87
N ASP A 116 6.06 -6.72 12.58
CA ASP A 116 4.94 -6.00 11.94
C ASP A 116 3.86 -5.59 12.94
N HIS A 117 3.62 -4.28 13.05
CA HIS A 117 2.64 -3.68 13.96
C HIS A 117 1.43 -3.13 13.18
N PRO A 118 0.42 -3.95 12.86
CA PRO A 118 -0.79 -3.47 12.21
C PRO A 118 -1.52 -2.47 13.12
N VAL A 119 -2.12 -1.46 12.48
CA VAL A 119 -2.89 -0.43 13.16
C VAL A 119 -4.32 -0.95 13.35
N GLY A 120 -4.77 -1.04 14.61
CA GLY A 120 -6.12 -1.48 14.96
C GLY A 120 -7.20 -0.44 14.62
N GLU A 121 -8.48 -0.81 14.81
CA GLU A 121 -9.67 0.03 14.50
C GLU A 121 -9.63 1.45 15.11
N ASN A 122 -8.82 1.68 16.15
CA ASN A 122 -8.69 2.97 16.84
C ASN A 122 -7.38 3.73 16.54
N GLY A 123 -6.61 3.32 15.53
CA GLY A 123 -5.34 3.98 15.20
C GLY A 123 -4.17 3.59 16.10
N ALA A 124 -4.38 2.69 17.07
CA ALA A 124 -3.32 2.18 17.94
C ALA A 124 -2.59 1.01 17.27
N ALA A 125 -1.26 1.00 17.35
CA ALA A 125 -0.46 -0.17 16.98
C ALA A 125 -0.84 -1.35 17.89
N ILE A 126 -1.26 -2.47 17.30
CA ILE A 126 -1.54 -3.70 18.05
C ILE A 126 -0.25 -4.51 18.06
N ARG A 127 0.17 -4.93 19.27
CA ARG A 127 1.24 -5.91 19.43
C ARG A 127 0.67 -7.28 19.06
N CYS A 128 1.09 -7.81 17.92
CA CYS A 128 0.66 -9.12 17.46
C CYS A 128 1.86 -9.93 16.99
N TRP A 129 1.80 -11.23 17.22
CA TRP A 129 2.68 -12.19 16.57
C TRP A 129 2.09 -12.51 15.20
N ALA A 130 2.90 -12.45 14.15
CA ALA A 130 2.47 -12.59 12.76
C ALA A 130 3.32 -13.62 12.02
N HIS A 131 2.68 -14.57 11.35
CA HIS A 131 3.34 -15.37 10.31
C HIS A 131 3.01 -14.79 8.94
N ILE A 132 4.04 -14.50 8.13
CA ILE A 132 3.90 -14.02 6.75
C ILE A 132 3.72 -15.22 5.84
N GLU A 133 2.57 -15.29 5.19
CA GLU A 133 2.29 -16.27 4.13
C GLU A 133 2.15 -15.55 2.78
N THR A 134 2.80 -16.09 1.74
CA THR A 134 2.58 -15.65 0.35
C THR A 134 1.33 -16.33 -0.17
N ALA A 135 0.35 -15.56 -0.63
CA ALA A 135 -0.87 -16.14 -1.19
C ALA A 135 -0.63 -16.83 -2.53
N ASP A 136 -1.38 -17.92 -2.74
CA ASP A 136 -1.50 -18.54 -4.05
C ASP A 136 -2.48 -17.74 -4.93
N VAL A 137 -2.11 -17.50 -6.18
CA VAL A 137 -3.02 -16.93 -7.18
C VAL A 137 -4.00 -18.02 -7.62
N ASP A 138 -5.29 -17.85 -7.31
CA ASP A 138 -6.34 -18.77 -7.78
C ASP A 138 -6.95 -18.25 -9.11
N PRO A 139 -6.63 -18.87 -10.25
CA PRO A 139 -7.17 -18.45 -11.55
C PRO A 139 -8.68 -18.73 -11.70
N GLY A 140 -9.29 -19.49 -10.79
CA GLY A 140 -10.72 -19.80 -10.76
C GLY A 140 -11.57 -18.79 -9.99
N LEU A 141 -10.95 -17.83 -9.29
CA LEU A 141 -11.65 -16.84 -8.48
C LEU A 141 -12.36 -15.82 -9.38
N LYS A 142 -13.70 -15.77 -9.32
CA LYS A 142 -14.51 -14.80 -10.09
C LYS A 142 -14.72 -13.53 -9.27
N LYS A 143 -14.43 -12.37 -9.85
CA LYS A 143 -14.66 -11.08 -9.17
C LYS A 143 -16.17 -10.87 -9.05
N ALA A 144 -16.61 -10.17 -8.00
CA ALA A 144 -18.05 -9.90 -7.78
C ALA A 144 -18.71 -9.17 -8.98
N ARG A 145 -17.94 -8.40 -9.75
CA ARG A 145 -18.39 -7.74 -11.00
C ARG A 145 -18.59 -8.71 -12.18
N ASP A 146 -17.97 -9.88 -12.13
CA ASP A 146 -18.08 -10.95 -13.13
C ASP A 146 -19.26 -11.88 -12.83
N TRP A 147 -19.95 -11.64 -11.72
CA TRP A 147 -21.21 -12.30 -11.42
C TRP A 147 -22.30 -11.72 -12.33
N PRO A 148 -22.99 -12.53 -13.16
CA PRO A 148 -24.15 -12.03 -13.88
C PRO A 148 -25.17 -11.51 -12.86
N PRO A 149 -25.78 -10.32 -13.05
CA PRO A 149 -26.77 -9.82 -12.12
C PRO A 149 -27.82 -10.91 -11.92
N SER A 150 -28.00 -11.36 -10.68
CA SER A 150 -29.02 -12.35 -10.36
C SER A 150 -30.34 -11.81 -10.86
N LEU A 151 -30.94 -12.48 -11.85
CA LEU A 151 -32.33 -12.27 -12.20
C LEU A 151 -33.13 -12.68 -10.97
N SER A 152 -33.53 -11.67 -10.19
CA SER A 152 -34.58 -11.62 -9.16
C SER A 152 -34.95 -12.93 -8.47
#